data_AF-A0A6L8E0G4-F1
#
_entry.id   AF-A0A6L8E0G4-F1
#
_cell.length_a   1.000
_cell.length_b   1.000
_cell.length_c   1.000
_cell.angle_alpha   90.00
_cell.angle_beta   90.00
_cell.angle_gamma   90.00
#
_symmetry.space_group_name_H-M   'P 1'
#
loop_
_entity.id
_entity.type
_entity.pdbx_description
1 polymer ?
#
loop_
_entity_poly.entity_id
_entity_poly.type
_entity_poly.pdbx_seq_one_letter_code
_entity_poly.pdbx_strand_id
1 'polypeptide(L)'
;MADKLDQMSAEGFDQAVEKAFTDAEKDTYEYEGKTYAAHPAATLFPLLGEDDFDALVSSLRLNGMRTPIVLLGDQIVDGRNRFRAAKKAGVKIIFEQIDPKEDICKFVMDMNIHRRNLTPGRKVALASTLRRMAIRIEQMRREAMREQVRNSREKEAGPGGGPDAPAEGNSAEAGPAAAGQGAEDAAGGGSGTDGAPAADVVAEAAKAAEEKAPHALDNPSSLVSRKKAAEFAGVSPTSLKRFDKVVETAPELQEEIVEGKMSVSDAAVVSEENPELRRQVVEDVRQGRARTGAQAIEQRTGRAPKAHTRPKASGGGRGPQSGGAEGGVAGMPPLPTVDGGADGKAAASSGAAAPADSPAASGGGAPQRAPSPALSSLALSPALLLAGVRKLMPVIDFDPCSSAAAQQRVRAQRYFDREQDGCQKAWDGASYVFPPPKFAGRFASKLMGEMFAGRVPRALFLAPSDLADEDEALLLRSSKLTGIVYQLERTEFEVEDGKPVKAPSRMVLYVFGFERKELYDAFDPWGKVLIPAGR
;
A
#
# COMPACT_ATOMS: atom_id res chain seq x y z
N MET A 1 8.33 9.16 13.81
CA MET A 1 8.84 8.57 12.55
C MET A 1 9.70 9.57 11.80
N ALA A 2 9.29 10.85 11.78
CA ALA A 2 10.13 11.99 11.38
C ALA A 2 11.51 11.94 12.07
N ASP A 3 11.57 12.00 13.41
CA ASP A 3 12.83 12.13 14.14
C ASP A 3 13.93 11.10 13.83
N LYS A 4 13.60 9.82 13.55
CA LYS A 4 14.63 8.82 13.18
C LYS A 4 14.97 8.89 11.69
N LEU A 5 14.01 9.11 10.78
CA LEU A 5 14.32 9.35 9.37
C LEU A 5 15.14 10.64 9.16
N ASP A 6 14.90 11.64 10.01
CA ASP A 6 15.62 12.92 10.07
C ASP A 6 17.04 12.71 10.64
N GLN A 7 17.22 11.86 11.68
CA GLN A 7 18.54 11.42 12.15
C GLN A 7 19.30 10.54 11.13
N MET A 8 18.58 9.70 10.37
CA MET A 8 19.15 8.83 9.34
C MET A 8 19.67 9.60 8.12
N SER A 9 19.20 10.84 7.88
CA SER A 9 19.82 11.74 6.88
C SER A 9 21.22 12.20 7.25
N ALA A 10 21.55 12.30 8.53
CA ALA A 10 22.82 12.85 8.97
C ALA A 10 23.97 11.82 8.97
N GLU A 11 23.67 10.55 9.28
CA GLU A 11 24.67 9.47 9.42
C GLU A 11 24.85 8.65 8.11
N GLY A 12 23.91 8.74 7.17
CA GLY A 12 23.89 7.93 5.94
C GLY A 12 23.20 6.57 6.13
N PHE A 13 22.39 6.15 5.15
CA PHE A 13 21.46 5.02 5.31
C PHE A 13 22.14 3.66 5.59
N ASP A 14 23.32 3.40 5.04
CA ASP A 14 24.01 2.13 5.30
C ASP A 14 24.51 2.06 6.75
N GLN A 15 25.05 3.16 7.28
CA GLN A 15 25.41 3.27 8.70
C GLN A 15 24.17 3.16 9.58
N ALA A 16 23.06 3.76 9.17
CA ALA A 16 21.81 3.68 9.91
C ALA A 16 21.20 2.27 9.94
N VAL A 17 21.39 1.48 8.88
CA VAL A 17 21.01 0.05 8.86
C VAL A 17 21.89 -0.74 9.83
N GLU A 18 23.22 -0.58 9.79
CA GLU A 18 24.11 -1.25 10.75
C GLU A 18 23.80 -0.85 12.20
N LYS A 19 23.59 0.44 12.44
CA LYS A 19 23.16 0.96 13.74
C LYS A 19 21.83 0.37 14.18
N ALA A 20 20.88 0.14 13.28
CA ALA A 20 19.60 -0.49 13.60
C ALA A 20 19.77 -1.94 14.09
N PHE A 21 20.78 -2.68 13.61
CA PHE A 21 21.16 -3.99 14.16
C PHE A 21 21.75 -3.86 15.57
N THR A 22 22.71 -2.95 15.76
CA THR A 22 23.31 -2.72 17.10
C THR A 22 22.30 -2.19 18.13
N ASP A 23 21.38 -1.33 17.70
CA ASP A 23 20.27 -0.83 18.52
C ASP A 23 19.35 -1.98 18.93
N ALA A 24 19.03 -2.89 17.99
CA ALA A 24 18.14 -4.02 18.22
C ALA A 24 18.65 -5.00 19.28
N GLU A 25 19.96 -5.27 19.27
CA GLU A 25 20.60 -6.12 20.29
C GLU A 25 20.49 -5.54 21.70
N LYS A 26 20.45 -4.21 21.83
CA LYS A 26 20.34 -3.50 23.11
C LYS A 26 18.89 -3.21 23.51
N ASP A 27 17.98 -3.14 22.55
CA ASP A 27 16.55 -2.89 22.75
C ASP A 27 15.84 -4.17 23.19
N THR A 28 16.08 -4.57 24.45
CA THR A 28 15.56 -5.81 25.05
C THR A 28 14.43 -5.57 26.06
N TYR A 29 13.60 -6.60 26.22
CA TYR A 29 12.33 -6.55 26.93
C TYR A 29 12.14 -7.81 27.76
N GLU A 30 12.01 -7.66 29.07
CA GLU A 30 11.77 -8.79 29.98
C GLU A 30 10.30 -8.89 30.38
N TYR A 31 9.75 -10.10 30.26
CA TYR A 31 8.40 -10.45 30.71
C TYR A 31 8.31 -11.93 31.10
N GLU A 32 7.71 -12.23 32.25
CA GLU A 32 7.51 -13.60 32.78
C GLU A 32 8.78 -14.48 32.77
N GLY A 33 9.95 -13.88 33.05
CA GLY A 33 11.23 -14.61 33.11
C GLY A 33 11.86 -14.90 31.73
N LYS A 34 11.28 -14.39 30.65
CA LYS A 34 11.82 -14.47 29.29
C LYS A 34 12.26 -13.10 28.78
N THR A 35 13.35 -13.09 27.99
CA THR A 35 13.88 -11.89 27.34
C THR A 35 13.53 -11.90 25.86
N TYR A 36 13.02 -10.78 25.37
CA TYR A 36 12.72 -10.53 23.96
C TYR A 36 13.59 -9.39 23.45
N ALA A 37 14.14 -9.51 22.24
CA ALA A 37 14.88 -8.42 21.60
C ALA A 37 14.02 -7.71 20.57
N ALA A 38 14.30 -6.46 20.22
CA ALA A 38 13.68 -5.85 19.06
C ALA A 38 14.21 -6.51 17.77
N HIS A 39 13.35 -6.62 16.75
CA HIS A 39 13.82 -6.91 15.41
C HIS A 39 14.47 -5.65 14.78
N PRO A 40 15.62 -5.72 14.09
CA PRO A 40 16.29 -4.57 13.47
C PRO A 40 15.39 -3.78 12.50
N ALA A 41 14.57 -4.47 11.70
CA ALA A 41 13.59 -3.78 10.86
C ALA A 41 12.58 -2.96 11.68
N ALA A 42 12.22 -3.43 12.88
CA ALA A 42 11.31 -2.70 13.76
C ALA A 42 11.98 -1.44 14.33
N THR A 43 13.29 -1.47 14.62
CA THR A 43 14.03 -0.33 15.22
C THR A 43 14.20 0.87 14.29
N LEU A 44 13.93 0.70 12.99
CA LEU A 44 13.84 1.80 12.02
C LEU A 44 12.76 2.83 12.38
N PHE A 45 11.75 2.40 13.15
CA PHE A 45 10.68 3.27 13.61
C PHE A 45 11.01 3.77 15.04
N PRO A 46 11.00 5.08 15.31
CA PRO A 46 11.24 5.57 16.66
C PRO A 46 10.10 5.18 17.60
N LEU A 47 10.44 5.12 18.88
CA LEU A 47 9.46 4.98 19.97
C LEU A 47 8.55 6.22 20.01
N LEU A 48 7.37 6.09 20.62
CA LEU A 48 6.47 7.23 20.83
C LEU A 48 7.12 8.23 21.81
N GLY A 49 6.86 9.52 21.56
CA GLY A 49 7.17 10.59 22.51
C GLY A 49 6.32 10.47 23.77
N GLU A 50 6.69 11.20 24.83
CA GLU A 50 6.10 11.04 26.17
C GLU A 50 4.57 11.18 26.18
N ASP A 51 4.03 12.22 25.54
CA ASP A 51 2.59 12.48 25.51
C ASP A 51 1.79 11.34 24.83
N ASP A 52 2.21 10.94 23.63
CA ASP A 52 1.61 9.84 22.87
C ASP A 52 1.74 8.50 23.63
N PHE A 53 2.86 8.31 24.31
CA PHE A 53 3.12 7.11 25.10
C PHE A 53 2.23 7.05 26.34
N ASP A 54 2.04 8.16 27.05
CA ASP A 54 1.17 8.22 28.23
C ASP A 54 -0.32 8.08 27.88
N ALA A 55 -0.73 8.58 26.71
CA ALA A 55 -2.05 8.31 26.15
C ALA A 55 -2.24 6.80 25.88
N LEU A 56 -1.24 6.12 25.30
CA LEU A 56 -1.28 4.68 25.06
C LEU A 56 -1.34 3.88 26.39
N VAL A 57 -0.56 4.26 27.39
CA VAL A 57 -0.59 3.64 28.74
C VAL A 57 -1.98 3.76 29.36
N SER A 58 -2.58 4.95 29.30
CA SER A 58 -3.92 5.21 29.84
C SER A 58 -4.98 4.38 29.13
N SER A 59 -4.91 4.29 27.79
CA SER A 59 -5.79 3.44 27.00
C SER A 59 -5.68 1.96 27.38
N LEU A 60 -4.45 1.45 27.57
CA LEU A 60 -4.23 0.05 27.97
C LEU A 60 -4.75 -0.24 29.38
N ARG A 61 -4.60 0.68 30.34
CA ARG A 61 -5.18 0.54 31.69
C ARG A 61 -6.70 0.38 31.65
N LEU A 62 -7.37 1.15 30.79
CA LEU A 62 -8.83 1.14 30.68
C LEU A 62 -9.36 -0.07 29.91
N ASN A 63 -8.69 -0.46 28.82
CA ASN A 63 -9.25 -1.40 27.84
C ASN A 63 -8.54 -2.76 27.80
N GLY A 64 -7.41 -2.90 28.50
CA GLY A 64 -6.48 -4.00 28.30
C GLY A 64 -5.77 -3.93 26.94
N MET A 65 -4.89 -4.89 26.70
CA MET A 65 -4.30 -5.10 25.38
C MET A 65 -5.33 -5.83 24.48
N ARG A 66 -5.57 -5.34 23.27
CA ARG A 66 -6.44 -5.99 22.27
C ARG A 66 -5.67 -6.47 21.06
N THR A 67 -4.69 -5.67 20.64
CA THR A 67 -3.77 -6.01 19.55
C THR A 67 -2.52 -6.63 20.15
N PRO A 68 -2.20 -7.89 19.83
CA PRO A 68 -1.01 -8.56 20.33
C PRO A 68 0.30 -7.86 19.95
N ILE A 69 1.36 -8.25 20.63
CA ILE A 69 2.75 -7.98 20.23
C ILE A 69 3.16 -9.08 19.27
N VAL A 70 3.62 -8.69 18.08
CA VAL A 70 3.97 -9.62 17.02
C VAL A 70 5.43 -10.02 17.17
N LEU A 71 5.68 -11.32 17.25
CA LEU A 71 6.99 -11.92 17.45
C LEU A 71 7.42 -12.73 16.22
N LEU A 72 8.73 -12.77 15.97
CA LEU A 72 9.40 -13.81 15.19
C LEU A 72 10.39 -14.50 16.14
N GLY A 73 10.05 -15.70 16.60
CA GLY A 73 10.78 -16.35 17.69
C GLY A 73 10.73 -15.47 18.95
N ASP A 74 11.89 -15.01 19.40
CA ASP A 74 12.04 -14.10 20.56
C ASP A 74 12.32 -12.64 20.17
N GLN A 75 12.09 -12.29 18.91
CA GLN A 75 12.24 -10.92 18.42
C GLN A 75 10.89 -10.24 18.23
N ILE A 76 10.76 -9.02 18.75
CA ILE A 76 9.58 -8.17 18.58
C ILE A 76 9.64 -7.50 17.21
N VAL A 77 8.72 -7.89 16.32
CA VAL A 77 8.56 -7.35 14.97
C VAL A 77 7.63 -6.14 14.95
N ASP A 78 6.54 -6.18 15.72
CA ASP A 78 5.64 -5.03 15.96
C ASP A 78 5.14 -5.00 17.40
N GLY A 79 4.90 -3.78 17.91
CA GLY A 79 4.32 -3.58 19.23
C GLY A 79 5.30 -3.21 20.34
N ARG A 80 6.54 -2.76 20.04
CA ARG A 80 7.50 -2.28 21.06
C ARG A 80 6.91 -1.22 22.00
N ASN A 81 6.20 -0.23 21.45
CA ASN A 81 5.49 0.76 22.28
C ASN A 81 4.36 0.14 23.11
N ARG A 82 3.65 -0.87 22.57
CA ARG A 82 2.60 -1.61 23.31
C ARG A 82 3.21 -2.43 24.45
N PHE A 83 4.38 -3.04 24.26
CA PHE A 83 5.12 -3.73 25.31
C PHE A 83 5.42 -2.79 26.48
N ARG A 84 6.11 -1.68 26.18
CA ARG A 84 6.52 -0.67 27.17
C ARG A 84 5.30 -0.12 27.91
N ALA A 85 4.25 0.20 27.17
CA ALA A 85 3.04 0.77 27.72
C ALA A 85 2.26 -0.24 28.59
N ALA A 86 2.16 -1.51 28.17
CA ALA A 86 1.51 -2.55 28.94
C ALA A 86 2.24 -2.85 30.25
N LYS A 87 3.58 -2.88 30.23
CA LYS A 87 4.40 -3.02 31.44
C LYS A 87 4.19 -1.86 32.41
N LYS A 88 4.17 -0.60 31.92
CA LYS A 88 3.87 0.60 32.73
C LYS A 88 2.41 0.65 33.21
N ALA A 89 1.49 0.04 32.45
CA ALA A 89 0.07 -0.05 32.79
C ALA A 89 -0.25 -1.17 33.78
N GLY A 90 0.64 -2.15 33.98
CA GLY A 90 0.37 -3.35 34.77
C GLY A 90 -0.64 -4.30 34.10
N VAL A 91 -0.71 -4.28 32.77
CA VAL A 91 -1.66 -5.08 31.97
C VAL A 91 -0.97 -6.31 31.43
N LYS A 92 -1.68 -7.45 31.42
CA LYS A 92 -1.18 -8.70 30.83
C LYS A 92 -0.79 -8.49 29.36
N ILE A 93 0.41 -8.92 29.00
CA ILE A 93 0.91 -8.85 27.62
C ILE A 93 0.41 -10.08 26.86
N ILE A 94 -0.04 -9.86 25.63
CA ILE A 94 -0.47 -10.90 24.70
C ILE A 94 0.50 -10.90 23.51
N PHE A 95 0.97 -12.09 23.14
CA PHE A 95 1.89 -12.29 22.04
C PHE A 95 1.23 -13.07 20.91
N GLU A 96 1.66 -12.81 19.69
CA GLU A 96 1.30 -13.54 18.48
C GLU A 96 2.59 -13.83 17.71
N GLN A 97 2.81 -15.10 17.34
CA GLN A 97 3.92 -15.46 16.45
C GLN A 97 3.50 -15.20 15.01
N ILE A 98 4.30 -14.41 14.31
CA ILE A 98 4.17 -14.26 12.86
C ILE A 98 4.54 -15.58 12.18
N ASP A 99 3.95 -15.85 11.01
CA ASP A 99 4.39 -16.98 10.20
C ASP A 99 5.90 -16.81 9.92
N PRO A 100 6.76 -17.79 10.27
CA PRO A 100 8.19 -17.72 9.95
C PRO A 100 8.44 -17.56 8.44
N LYS A 101 7.45 -17.87 7.60
CA LYS A 101 7.53 -17.68 6.16
C LYS A 101 7.25 -16.23 5.70
N GLU A 102 6.85 -15.34 6.59
CA GLU A 102 6.51 -13.97 6.25
C GLU A 102 7.76 -13.12 5.94
N ASP A 103 7.64 -12.20 4.98
CA ASP A 103 8.68 -11.20 4.68
C ASP A 103 8.63 -10.09 5.73
N ILE A 104 9.49 -10.17 6.75
CA ILE A 104 9.46 -9.25 7.90
C ILE A 104 9.63 -7.79 7.48
N CYS A 105 10.51 -7.49 6.52
CA CYS A 105 10.69 -6.12 6.05
C CYS A 105 9.43 -5.59 5.35
N LYS A 106 8.72 -6.44 4.60
CA LYS A 106 7.43 -6.11 3.99
C LYS A 106 6.35 -5.93 5.05
N PHE A 107 6.23 -6.85 6.01
CA PHE A 107 5.27 -6.74 7.11
C PHE A 107 5.43 -5.42 7.87
N VAL A 108 6.68 -5.09 8.22
CA VAL A 108 7.01 -3.83 8.90
C VAL A 108 6.70 -2.62 8.03
N MET A 109 6.93 -2.69 6.70
CA MET A 109 6.51 -1.63 5.78
C MET A 109 5.00 -1.45 5.81
N ASP A 110 4.23 -2.52 5.63
CA ASP A 110 2.76 -2.50 5.53
C ASP A 110 2.11 -1.96 6.82
N MET A 111 2.65 -2.32 7.99
CA MET A 111 2.17 -1.80 9.28
C MET A 111 2.42 -0.30 9.47
N ASN A 112 3.36 0.29 8.73
CA ASN A 112 3.80 1.67 8.97
C ASN A 112 3.53 2.62 7.80
N ILE A 113 3.39 2.13 6.57
CA ILE A 113 3.21 2.94 5.37
C ILE A 113 1.88 3.70 5.35
N HIS A 114 0.84 3.15 6.00
CA HIS A 114 -0.47 3.77 6.10
C HIS A 114 -0.61 4.71 7.32
N ARG A 115 0.48 4.96 8.07
CA ARG A 115 0.42 6.00 9.10
C ARG A 115 0.09 7.34 8.44
N ARG A 116 -0.94 8.00 8.96
CA ARG A 116 -1.76 9.01 8.27
C ARG A 116 -1.06 10.28 7.76
N ASN A 117 0.27 10.40 7.83
CA ASN A 117 0.99 11.63 7.49
C ASN A 117 2.37 11.40 6.80
N LEU A 118 2.59 10.29 6.07
CA LEU A 118 3.83 10.11 5.31
C LEU A 118 3.83 10.94 4.02
N THR A 119 4.67 11.97 3.96
CA THR A 119 4.94 12.75 2.74
C THR A 119 5.52 11.84 1.64
N PRO A 120 5.41 12.20 0.34
CA PRO A 120 6.03 11.43 -0.73
C PRO A 120 7.53 11.20 -0.51
N GLY A 121 8.25 12.19 0.01
CA GLY A 121 9.67 12.06 0.35
C GLY A 121 9.93 11.02 1.44
N ARG A 122 9.14 11.05 2.53
CA ARG A 122 9.22 10.04 3.61
C ARG A 122 8.92 8.63 3.11
N LYS A 123 7.96 8.45 2.19
CA LYS A 123 7.67 7.14 1.60
C LYS A 123 8.86 6.60 0.81
N VAL A 124 9.50 7.44 -0.01
CA VAL A 124 10.69 7.05 -0.78
C VAL A 124 11.87 6.74 0.15
N ALA A 125 12.10 7.55 1.18
CA ALA A 125 13.15 7.33 2.17
C ALA A 125 12.96 6.01 2.91
N LEU A 126 11.72 5.73 3.35
CA LEU A 126 11.38 4.46 4.00
C LEU A 126 11.61 3.26 3.07
N ALA A 127 11.21 3.38 1.79
CA ALA A 127 11.43 2.34 0.79
C ALA A 127 12.92 2.04 0.56
N SER A 128 13.74 3.08 0.47
CA SER A 128 15.20 2.95 0.30
C SER A 128 15.83 2.28 1.52
N THR A 129 15.43 2.71 2.73
CA THR A 129 15.89 2.14 4.00
C THR A 129 15.58 0.66 4.14
N LEU A 130 14.30 0.30 3.99
CA LEU A 130 13.86 -1.07 4.17
C LEU A 130 14.43 -2.00 3.10
N ARG A 131 14.68 -1.48 1.89
CA ARG A 131 15.42 -2.20 0.86
C ARG A 131 16.87 -2.50 1.27
N ARG A 132 17.59 -1.52 1.83
CA ARG A 132 18.96 -1.72 2.32
C ARG A 132 19.00 -2.71 3.48
N MET A 133 18.04 -2.59 4.41
CA MET A 133 17.83 -3.56 5.50
C MET A 133 17.63 -4.99 4.95
N ALA A 134 16.72 -5.16 3.98
CA ALA A 134 16.47 -6.44 3.33
C ALA A 134 17.73 -7.05 2.67
N ILE A 135 18.53 -6.23 1.99
CA ILE A 135 19.81 -6.66 1.41
C ILE A 135 20.78 -7.14 2.49
N ARG A 136 20.88 -6.41 3.61
CA ARG A 136 21.78 -6.75 4.70
C ARG A 136 21.38 -8.04 5.42
N ILE A 137 20.09 -8.22 5.71
CA ILE A 137 19.55 -9.47 6.27
C ILE A 137 19.91 -10.66 5.37
N GLU A 138 19.72 -10.52 4.05
CA GLU A 138 20.07 -11.55 3.07
C GLU A 138 21.58 -11.85 3.02
N GLN A 139 22.44 -10.83 3.15
CA GLN A 139 23.89 -11.03 3.25
C GLN A 139 24.28 -11.83 4.49
N MET A 140 23.77 -11.45 5.67
CA MET A 140 24.05 -12.16 6.91
C MET A 140 23.58 -13.62 6.88
N ARG A 141 22.43 -13.89 6.26
CA ARG A 141 21.96 -15.27 6.04
C ARG A 141 22.94 -16.09 5.23
N ARG A 142 23.45 -15.52 4.13
CA ARG A 142 24.44 -16.19 3.28
C ARG A 142 25.76 -16.40 4.00
N GLU A 143 26.20 -15.43 4.80
CA GLU A 143 27.40 -15.52 5.63
C GLU A 143 27.26 -16.66 6.65
N ALA A 144 26.14 -16.69 7.40
CA ALA A 144 25.84 -17.75 8.36
C ALA A 144 25.77 -19.13 7.70
N MET A 145 25.12 -19.25 6.53
CA MET A 145 25.05 -20.51 5.79
C MET A 145 26.43 -20.99 5.33
N ARG A 146 27.28 -20.08 4.83
CA ARG A 146 28.66 -20.40 4.42
C ARG A 146 29.51 -20.86 5.61
N GLU A 147 29.38 -20.18 6.74
CA GLU A 147 30.08 -20.54 7.98
C GLU A 147 29.63 -21.91 8.49
N GLN A 148 28.34 -22.22 8.42
CA GLN A 148 27.84 -23.56 8.77
C GLN A 148 28.41 -24.64 7.86
N VAL A 149 28.42 -24.44 6.54
CA VAL A 149 29.04 -25.39 5.60
C VAL A 149 30.52 -25.58 5.92
N ARG A 150 31.24 -24.51 6.30
CA ARG A 150 32.63 -24.60 6.73
C ARG A 150 32.78 -25.43 8.02
N ASN A 151 31.98 -25.13 9.04
CA ASN A 151 32.01 -25.82 10.32
C ASN A 151 31.62 -27.30 10.22
N SER A 152 30.68 -27.65 9.33
CA SER A 152 30.33 -29.05 9.05
C SER A 152 31.48 -29.80 8.39
N ARG A 153 32.15 -29.20 7.41
CA ARG A 153 33.34 -29.79 6.77
C ARG A 153 34.52 -29.95 7.75
N GLU A 154 34.72 -29.00 8.65
CA GLU A 154 35.76 -29.07 9.69
C GLU A 154 35.46 -30.16 10.75
N LYS A 155 34.19 -30.38 11.09
CA LYS A 155 33.76 -31.47 11.99
C LYS A 155 33.90 -32.84 11.34
N GLU A 156 33.60 -32.96 10.05
CA GLU A 156 33.79 -34.20 9.27
C GLU A 156 35.28 -34.52 9.05
N ALA A 157 36.16 -33.52 9.06
CA ALA A 157 37.59 -33.71 8.85
C ALA A 157 38.33 -34.34 10.05
N GLY A 158 37.85 -34.18 11.29
CA GLY A 158 38.39 -34.80 12.52
C GLY A 158 39.89 -34.51 12.84
N PRO A 159 40.32 -34.55 14.11
CA PRO A 159 41.73 -34.39 14.45
C PRO A 159 42.45 -35.74 14.27
N GLY A 160 42.81 -36.13 13.05
CA GLY A 160 43.36 -37.48 12.86
C GLY A 160 43.91 -37.90 11.49
N GLY A 161 44.11 -37.00 10.53
CA GLY A 161 44.79 -37.35 9.26
C GLY A 161 46.27 -36.99 9.30
N GLY A 162 47.12 -37.88 9.83
CA GLY A 162 48.58 -37.74 9.73
C GLY A 162 49.07 -37.74 8.27
N PRO A 163 50.25 -37.17 7.97
CA PRO A 163 50.74 -37.02 6.61
C PRO A 163 51.38 -38.34 6.16
N ASP A 164 50.62 -39.27 5.61
CA ASP A 164 51.17 -40.37 4.79
C ASP A 164 50.05 -41.19 4.13
N ALA A 165 49.80 -40.93 2.85
CA ALA A 165 49.57 -41.92 1.78
C ALA A 165 49.15 -41.22 0.47
N PRO A 166 49.52 -41.79 -0.69
CA PRO A 166 50.03 -41.00 -1.81
C PRO A 166 48.97 -40.57 -2.82
N ALA A 167 49.32 -39.47 -3.51
CA ALA A 167 48.66 -39.01 -4.72
C ALA A 167 48.94 -39.96 -5.89
N GLU A 168 47.90 -40.67 -6.36
CA GLU A 168 47.78 -41.09 -7.74
C GLU A 168 46.97 -40.00 -8.45
N GLY A 169 47.45 -39.25 -9.43
CA GLY A 169 48.30 -39.68 -10.52
C GLY A 169 47.45 -39.71 -11.78
N ASN A 170 47.12 -38.54 -12.34
CA ASN A 170 47.02 -38.46 -13.79
C ASN A 170 47.55 -37.12 -14.28
N SER A 171 48.72 -37.23 -14.89
CA SER A 171 49.49 -36.19 -15.54
C SER A 171 48.90 -35.94 -16.93
N ALA A 172 48.62 -34.67 -17.25
CA ALA A 172 48.67 -34.18 -18.62
C ALA A 172 49.34 -32.80 -18.60
N GLU A 173 50.53 -32.72 -19.20
CA GLU A 173 51.42 -31.56 -19.25
C GLU A 173 50.89 -30.40 -20.12
N ALA A 174 51.28 -29.17 -19.69
CA ALA A 174 51.64 -27.94 -20.43
C ALA A 174 50.96 -27.63 -21.79
N GLY A 175 50.25 -26.50 -22.03
CA GLY A 175 50.58 -25.07 -21.82
C GLY A 175 50.74 -24.38 -23.21
N PRO A 176 50.74 -23.03 -23.40
CA PRO A 176 50.38 -21.91 -22.52
C PRO A 176 49.47 -20.83 -23.20
N ALA A 177 49.15 -19.78 -22.42
CA ALA A 177 48.81 -18.40 -22.83
C ALA A 177 47.42 -18.10 -23.44
N ALA A 178 46.61 -17.30 -22.72
CA ALA A 178 46.48 -15.85 -22.95
C ALA A 178 45.32 -15.28 -22.13
N ALA A 179 45.61 -14.20 -21.40
CA ALA A 179 44.64 -13.40 -20.68
C ALA A 179 43.74 -12.63 -21.66
N GLY A 180 42.44 -12.62 -21.39
CA GLY A 180 41.45 -11.83 -22.14
C GLY A 180 40.21 -11.62 -21.28
N GLN A 181 40.01 -10.38 -20.87
CA GLN A 181 38.88 -9.87 -20.09
C GLN A 181 37.55 -10.00 -20.87
N GLY A 182 36.44 -10.06 -20.14
CA GLY A 182 35.12 -9.69 -20.66
C GLY A 182 34.03 -10.71 -20.38
N ALA A 183 33.46 -10.65 -19.18
CA ALA A 183 32.19 -11.27 -18.86
C ALA A 183 31.05 -10.39 -19.38
N GLU A 184 30.11 -10.98 -20.12
CA GLU A 184 28.73 -10.52 -20.23
C GLU A 184 27.85 -11.67 -20.78
N ASP A 185 26.74 -11.90 -20.07
CA ASP A 185 25.48 -12.56 -20.49
C ASP A 185 25.51 -13.88 -21.26
N ALA A 186 25.09 -14.96 -20.59
CA ALA A 186 24.08 -15.88 -21.13
C ALA A 186 23.53 -16.81 -20.05
N ALA A 187 22.22 -16.71 -19.81
CA ALA A 187 21.43 -17.80 -19.26
C ALA A 187 21.40 -18.96 -20.28
N GLY A 188 21.79 -20.15 -19.84
CA GLY A 188 21.70 -21.37 -20.64
C GLY A 188 21.74 -22.59 -19.71
N GLY A 189 20.64 -23.32 -19.65
CA GLY A 189 20.49 -24.52 -18.82
C GLY A 189 21.40 -25.66 -19.27
N GLY A 190 21.85 -26.44 -18.30
CA GLY A 190 22.49 -27.74 -18.50
C GLY A 190 22.23 -28.61 -17.28
N SER A 191 21.44 -29.67 -17.48
CA SER A 191 21.28 -30.74 -16.51
C SER A 191 22.57 -31.55 -16.43
N GLY A 192 23.08 -31.75 -15.22
CA GLY A 192 24.15 -32.70 -14.92
C GLY A 192 24.00 -33.13 -13.47
N THR A 193 23.49 -34.34 -13.27
CA THR A 193 23.37 -35.02 -11.97
C THR A 193 24.75 -35.35 -11.43
N ASP A 194 24.99 -35.12 -10.14
CA ASP A 194 25.42 -36.13 -9.17
C ASP A 194 25.98 -35.49 -7.89
N GLY A 195 25.47 -35.95 -6.75
CA GLY A 195 26.05 -35.69 -5.43
C GLY A 195 25.37 -34.62 -4.56
N ALA A 196 24.04 -34.65 -4.42
CA ALA A 196 23.37 -33.94 -3.32
C ALA A 196 23.71 -34.67 -1.99
N PRO A 197 24.27 -34.01 -0.96
CA PRO A 197 24.18 -34.56 0.38
C PRO A 197 22.72 -34.50 0.82
N ALA A 198 22.29 -35.58 1.47
CA ALA A 198 20.90 -35.90 1.77
C ALA A 198 20.15 -34.75 2.46
N ALA A 199 18.88 -34.57 2.07
CA ALA A 199 17.95 -33.56 2.59
C ALA A 199 17.86 -33.54 4.14
N ASP A 200 18.25 -34.61 4.81
CA ASP A 200 18.25 -34.74 6.27
C ASP A 200 19.35 -33.90 6.95
N VAL A 201 20.52 -33.73 6.33
CA VAL A 201 21.59 -32.86 6.84
C VAL A 201 21.19 -31.39 6.73
N VAL A 202 20.42 -31.04 5.69
CA VAL A 202 19.86 -29.70 5.47
C VAL A 202 18.78 -29.37 6.51
N ALA A 203 17.96 -30.35 6.90
CA ALA A 203 16.93 -30.19 7.91
C ALA A 203 17.49 -30.11 9.34
N GLU A 204 18.49 -30.91 9.67
CA GLU A 204 19.15 -30.87 10.99
C GLU A 204 20.02 -29.61 11.14
N ALA A 205 20.67 -29.15 10.07
CA ALA A 205 21.37 -27.87 10.04
C ALA A 205 20.42 -26.67 10.16
N ALA A 206 19.21 -26.72 9.58
CA ALA A 206 18.20 -25.67 9.73
C ALA A 206 17.71 -25.55 11.19
N LYS A 207 17.53 -26.68 11.89
CA LYS A 207 17.10 -26.72 13.29
C LYS A 207 18.19 -26.21 14.26
N ALA A 208 19.47 -26.48 13.97
CA ALA A 208 20.59 -25.93 14.73
C ALA A 208 20.90 -24.45 14.38
N ALA A 209 20.52 -23.98 13.18
CA ALA A 209 20.57 -22.57 12.78
C ALA A 209 19.53 -21.72 13.54
N GLU A 210 18.36 -22.31 13.81
CA GLU A 210 17.24 -21.76 14.57
C GLU A 210 17.67 -21.27 15.98
N GLU A 211 18.67 -21.92 16.57
CA GLU A 211 19.08 -21.70 17.97
C GLU A 211 20.24 -20.71 18.16
N LYS A 212 20.99 -20.36 17.09
CA LYS A 212 22.26 -19.59 17.20
C LYS A 212 22.32 -18.28 16.43
N ALA A 213 21.41 -18.00 15.50
CA ALA A 213 21.43 -16.77 14.71
C ALA A 213 20.03 -16.13 14.65
N PRO A 214 19.80 -14.97 15.29
CA PRO A 214 18.47 -14.37 15.38
C PRO A 214 17.80 -14.10 14.02
N HIS A 215 18.59 -13.78 12.99
CA HIS A 215 18.12 -13.51 11.61
C HIS A 215 18.07 -14.75 10.69
N ALA A 216 18.39 -15.93 11.21
CA ALA A 216 18.21 -17.18 10.47
C ALA A 216 16.72 -17.51 10.26
N LEU A 217 15.84 -16.99 11.12
CA LEU A 217 14.40 -17.17 11.08
C LEU A 217 13.64 -16.27 10.10
N ASP A 218 14.26 -15.17 9.63
CA ASP A 218 13.64 -14.31 8.62
C ASP A 218 13.27 -15.11 7.35
N ASN A 219 12.53 -14.52 6.43
CA ASN A 219 12.39 -15.09 5.09
C ASN A 219 13.01 -14.16 4.04
N PRO A 220 13.47 -14.68 2.88
CA PRO A 220 14.08 -13.84 1.85
C PRO A 220 13.12 -12.72 1.45
N SER A 221 13.58 -11.48 1.59
CA SER A 221 12.70 -10.34 1.37
C SER A 221 12.59 -10.00 -0.12
N SER A 222 11.37 -9.86 -0.59
CA SER A 222 11.07 -9.35 -1.94
C SER A 222 11.52 -7.89 -2.13
N LEU A 223 11.73 -7.16 -1.04
CA LEU A 223 12.14 -5.75 -1.03
C LEU A 223 13.60 -5.54 -1.45
N VAL A 224 14.40 -6.60 -1.58
CA VAL A 224 15.73 -6.55 -2.24
C VAL A 224 15.61 -5.94 -3.64
N SER A 225 14.50 -6.21 -4.33
CA SER A 225 14.18 -5.60 -5.62
C SER A 225 13.70 -4.16 -5.46
N ARG A 226 14.43 -3.22 -6.09
CA ARG A 226 14.04 -1.80 -6.11
C ARG A 226 12.63 -1.58 -6.66
N LYS A 227 12.21 -2.38 -7.66
CA LYS A 227 10.86 -2.30 -8.23
C LYS A 227 9.81 -2.65 -7.19
N LYS A 228 10.01 -3.76 -6.45
CA LYS A 228 9.08 -4.20 -5.41
C LYS A 228 9.06 -3.25 -4.23
N ALA A 229 10.22 -2.77 -3.77
CA ALA A 229 10.29 -1.77 -2.72
C ALA A 229 9.54 -0.48 -3.06
N ALA A 230 9.64 0.00 -4.30
CA ALA A 230 8.90 1.18 -4.75
C ALA A 230 7.38 0.94 -4.83
N GLU A 231 6.99 -0.21 -5.40
CA GLU A 231 5.58 -0.64 -5.52
C GLU A 231 4.91 -0.71 -4.15
N PHE A 232 5.52 -1.41 -3.19
CA PHE A 232 5.04 -1.50 -1.80
C PHE A 232 4.97 -0.14 -1.13
N ALA A 233 5.97 0.72 -1.36
CA ALA A 233 5.98 2.07 -0.82
C ALA A 233 4.97 3.04 -1.48
N GLY A 234 4.27 2.62 -2.53
CA GLY A 234 3.37 3.48 -3.30
C GLY A 234 4.10 4.63 -4.01
N VAL A 235 5.35 4.41 -4.44
CA VAL A 235 6.20 5.38 -5.14
C VAL A 235 6.68 4.81 -6.47
N SER A 236 7.13 5.66 -7.39
CA SER A 236 7.64 5.16 -8.67
C SER A 236 9.05 4.56 -8.50
N PRO A 237 9.39 3.45 -9.20
CA PRO A 237 10.75 2.89 -9.18
C PRO A 237 11.82 3.91 -9.62
N THR A 238 11.45 4.81 -10.53
CA THR A 238 12.31 5.92 -10.97
C THR A 238 12.55 6.93 -9.85
N SER A 239 11.53 7.26 -9.05
CA SER A 239 11.69 8.13 -7.89
C SER A 239 12.60 7.51 -6.85
N LEU A 240 12.44 6.21 -6.57
CA LEU A 240 13.32 5.50 -5.63
C LEU A 240 14.78 5.47 -6.14
N LYS A 241 14.99 5.17 -7.44
CA LYS A 241 16.32 5.20 -8.05
C LYS A 241 16.98 6.58 -7.97
N ARG A 242 16.22 7.66 -8.23
CA ARG A 242 16.72 9.04 -8.13
C ARG A 242 17.08 9.39 -6.71
N PHE A 243 16.24 9.01 -5.75
CA PHE A 243 16.51 9.22 -4.34
C PHE A 243 17.78 8.48 -3.88
N ASP A 244 17.92 7.20 -4.24
CA ASP A 244 19.14 6.42 -3.95
C ASP A 244 20.40 7.15 -4.47
N LYS A 245 20.35 7.67 -5.70
CA LYS A 245 21.46 8.44 -6.29
C LYS A 245 21.72 9.75 -5.54
N VAL A 246 20.68 10.50 -5.17
CA VAL A 246 20.81 11.75 -4.41
C VAL A 246 21.47 11.49 -3.06
N VAL A 247 21.07 10.43 -2.36
CA VAL A 247 21.68 10.02 -1.09
C VAL A 247 23.17 9.70 -1.26
N GLU A 248 23.55 9.06 -2.38
CA GLU A 248 24.94 8.72 -2.68
C GLU A 248 25.79 9.95 -3.05
N THR A 249 25.25 10.90 -3.80
CA THR A 249 26.03 12.02 -4.36
C THR A 249 25.91 13.32 -3.58
N ALA A 250 24.81 13.53 -2.87
CA ALA A 250 24.43 14.77 -2.20
C ALA A 250 23.55 14.47 -0.95
N PRO A 251 24.09 13.78 0.07
CA PRO A 251 23.32 13.36 1.26
C PRO A 251 22.68 14.54 1.99
N GLU A 252 23.25 15.74 1.91
CA GLU A 252 22.69 16.96 2.52
C GLU A 252 21.31 17.35 1.98
N LEU A 253 20.91 16.87 0.79
CA LEU A 253 19.60 17.14 0.20
C LEU A 253 18.49 16.23 0.73
N GLN A 254 18.85 15.16 1.45
CA GLN A 254 17.89 14.18 1.92
C GLN A 254 16.90 14.76 2.91
N GLU A 255 17.38 15.54 3.88
CA GLU A 255 16.56 16.15 4.93
C GLU A 255 15.45 17.00 4.30
N GLU A 256 15.79 17.82 3.30
CA GLU A 256 14.84 18.62 2.54
C GLU A 256 13.74 17.79 1.87
N ILE A 257 14.09 16.61 1.37
CA ILE A 257 13.13 15.68 0.76
C ILE A 257 12.19 15.09 1.81
N VAL A 258 12.73 14.65 2.94
CA VAL A 258 11.97 14.00 4.03
C VAL A 258 11.03 14.98 4.71
N GLU A 259 11.48 16.22 4.95
CA GLU A 259 10.66 17.32 5.46
C GLU A 259 9.61 17.80 4.44
N GLY A 260 9.80 17.47 3.15
CA GLY A 260 8.91 17.84 2.06
C GLY A 260 9.12 19.26 1.54
N LYS A 261 10.24 19.91 1.90
CA LYS A 261 10.68 21.21 1.37
C LYS A 261 11.17 21.11 -0.07
N MET A 262 11.72 19.94 -0.45
CA MET A 262 12.23 19.67 -1.80
C MET A 262 11.65 18.36 -2.36
N SER A 263 11.33 18.34 -3.65
CA SER A 263 10.92 17.08 -4.30
C SER A 263 12.11 16.24 -4.70
N VAL A 264 11.98 14.91 -4.78
CA VAL A 264 13.05 14.00 -5.24
C VAL A 264 13.60 14.38 -6.61
N SER A 265 12.74 14.86 -7.52
CA SER A 265 13.19 15.24 -8.87
C SER A 265 13.95 16.56 -8.88
N ASP A 266 13.57 17.50 -8.01
CA ASP A 266 14.26 18.77 -7.84
C ASP A 266 15.61 18.57 -7.14
N ALA A 267 15.65 17.75 -6.09
CA ALA A 267 16.90 17.35 -5.43
C ALA A 267 17.86 16.62 -6.38
N ALA A 268 17.36 15.80 -7.30
CA ALA A 268 18.19 15.17 -8.32
C ALA A 268 18.90 16.19 -9.23
N VAL A 269 18.21 17.29 -9.59
CA VAL A 269 18.82 18.38 -10.36
C VAL A 269 19.89 19.07 -9.53
N VAL A 270 19.59 19.41 -8.27
CA VAL A 270 20.55 20.06 -7.37
C VAL A 270 21.77 19.17 -7.11
N SER A 271 21.59 17.85 -7.04
CA SER A 271 22.68 16.90 -6.77
C SER A 271 23.78 16.87 -7.85
N GLU A 272 23.49 17.35 -9.07
CA GLU A 272 24.45 17.44 -10.18
C GLU A 272 25.39 18.66 -10.06
N GLU A 273 25.08 19.60 -9.18
CA GLU A 273 25.90 20.79 -8.96
C GLU A 273 27.04 20.53 -7.96
N ASN A 274 28.02 21.44 -7.93
CA ASN A 274 29.12 21.36 -6.99
C ASN A 274 28.64 21.58 -5.53
N PRO A 275 29.34 21.04 -4.51
CA PRO A 275 28.90 21.10 -3.12
C PRO A 275 28.66 22.51 -2.57
N GLU A 276 29.42 23.51 -3.03
CA GLU A 276 29.26 24.92 -2.64
C GLU A 276 27.87 25.44 -3.06
N LEU A 277 27.52 25.25 -4.34
CA LEU A 277 26.26 25.69 -4.91
C LEU A 277 25.08 24.92 -4.31
N ARG A 278 25.22 23.61 -4.05
CA ARG A 278 24.17 22.80 -3.40
C ARG A 278 23.78 23.36 -2.04
N ARG A 279 24.76 23.68 -1.19
CA ARG A 279 24.53 24.28 0.13
C ARG A 279 23.81 25.62 0.03
N GLN A 280 24.24 26.46 -0.90
CA GLN A 280 23.61 27.77 -1.14
C GLN A 280 22.16 27.63 -1.62
N VAL A 281 21.89 26.65 -2.48
CA VAL A 281 20.55 26.36 -3.00
C VAL A 281 19.62 25.86 -1.89
N VAL A 282 20.09 24.95 -1.03
CA VAL A 282 19.33 24.48 0.14
C VAL A 282 18.97 25.65 1.04
N GLU A 283 19.92 26.55 1.31
CA GLU A 283 19.67 27.73 2.14
C GLU A 283 18.61 28.65 1.52
N ASP A 284 18.63 28.85 0.21
CA ASP A 284 17.62 29.66 -0.49
C ASP A 284 16.22 29.06 -0.41
N VAL A 285 16.12 27.73 -0.51
CA VAL A 285 14.84 27.02 -0.37
C VAL A 285 14.34 27.11 1.08
N ARG A 286 15.22 26.90 2.07
CA ARG A 286 14.89 27.01 3.50
C ARG A 286 14.41 28.41 3.89
N GLN A 287 15.07 29.45 3.39
CA GLN A 287 14.71 30.85 3.66
C GLN A 287 13.52 31.35 2.82
N GLY A 288 12.97 30.52 1.92
CA GLY A 288 11.88 30.91 1.03
C GLY A 288 12.29 31.92 -0.06
N ARG A 289 13.59 32.11 -0.29
CA ARG A 289 14.13 32.95 -1.39
C ARG A 289 13.87 32.32 -2.77
N ALA A 290 13.79 30.99 -2.82
CA ALA A 290 13.40 30.22 -4.00
C ALA A 290 12.36 29.16 -3.64
N ARG A 291 11.44 28.87 -4.58
CA ARG A 291 10.41 27.82 -4.42
C ARG A 291 10.93 26.42 -4.74
N THR A 292 11.99 26.32 -5.55
CA THR A 292 12.62 25.06 -5.95
C THR A 292 14.12 25.23 -6.03
N GLY A 293 14.86 24.13 -5.88
CA GLY A 293 16.30 24.12 -6.06
C GLY A 293 16.72 24.50 -7.47
N ALA A 294 15.99 24.02 -8.48
CA ALA A 294 16.15 24.46 -9.87
C ALA A 294 16.05 25.99 -10.04
N GLN A 295 15.09 26.63 -9.37
CA GLN A 295 14.94 28.09 -9.40
C GLN A 295 16.12 28.79 -8.71
N ALA A 296 16.58 28.28 -7.57
CA ALA A 296 17.74 28.84 -6.87
C ALA A 296 19.02 28.75 -7.72
N ILE A 297 19.22 27.64 -8.43
CA ILE A 297 20.35 27.46 -9.36
C ILE A 297 20.30 28.51 -10.47
N GLU A 298 19.14 28.69 -11.10
CA GLU A 298 18.97 29.67 -12.18
C GLU A 298 19.23 31.10 -11.69
N GLN A 299 18.71 31.48 -10.51
CA GLN A 299 18.93 32.79 -9.91
C GLN A 299 20.40 33.07 -9.59
N ARG A 300 21.16 32.06 -9.16
CA ARG A 300 22.57 32.22 -8.79
C ARG A 300 23.53 32.17 -9.96
N THR A 301 23.23 31.33 -10.96
CA THR A 301 24.18 31.01 -12.04
C THR A 301 23.78 31.61 -13.39
N GLY A 302 22.54 32.06 -13.54
CA GLY A 302 21.95 32.43 -14.84
C GLY A 302 21.78 31.25 -15.80
N ARG A 303 22.11 30.01 -15.37
CA ARG A 303 21.98 28.80 -16.19
C ARG A 303 20.63 28.14 -15.92
N ALA A 304 19.83 27.97 -16.97
CA ALA A 304 18.65 27.12 -16.90
C ALA A 304 19.09 25.67 -16.59
N PRO A 305 18.58 25.04 -15.52
CA PRO A 305 18.93 23.67 -15.19
C PRO A 305 18.46 22.70 -16.27
N LYS A 306 19.20 21.60 -16.46
CA LYS A 306 18.84 20.57 -17.46
C LYS A 306 17.48 19.98 -17.11
N ALA A 307 16.49 20.23 -17.97
CA ALA A 307 15.12 19.80 -17.78
C ALA A 307 15.02 18.28 -17.62
N HIS A 308 14.76 17.81 -16.41
CA HIS A 308 14.31 16.46 -16.18
C HIS A 308 12.78 16.46 -16.31
N THR A 309 12.27 15.76 -17.33
CA THR A 309 10.84 15.68 -17.61
C THR A 309 10.06 15.28 -16.36
N ARG A 310 9.27 16.22 -15.87
CA ARG A 310 8.29 16.05 -14.81
C ARG A 310 7.18 15.13 -15.34
N PRO A 311 6.75 14.08 -14.62
CA PRO A 311 5.49 13.41 -14.95
C PRO A 311 4.39 14.48 -14.92
N LYS A 312 3.59 14.58 -15.99
CA LYS A 312 2.45 15.51 -16.02
C LYS A 312 1.63 15.29 -14.75
N ALA A 313 1.56 16.32 -13.90
CA ALA A 313 0.54 16.38 -12.89
C ALA A 313 -0.80 16.36 -13.64
N SER A 314 -1.65 15.37 -13.36
CA SER A 314 -3.05 15.44 -13.75
C SER A 314 -3.62 16.74 -13.18
N GLY A 315 -4.17 17.57 -14.07
CA GLY A 315 -4.56 18.94 -13.76
C GLY A 315 -5.59 19.01 -12.64
N GLY A 316 -5.20 19.66 -11.54
CA GLY A 316 -6.12 20.28 -10.60
C GLY A 316 -5.78 21.77 -10.58
N GLY A 317 -6.64 22.59 -11.20
CA GLY A 317 -6.50 24.03 -11.21
C GLY A 317 -6.52 24.58 -9.78
N ARG A 318 -5.46 25.28 -9.39
CA ARG A 318 -5.49 26.17 -8.23
C ARG A 318 -5.69 27.58 -8.76
N GLY A 319 -6.87 28.15 -8.53
CA GLY A 319 -7.08 29.60 -8.59
C GLY A 319 -6.34 30.27 -7.44
N PRO A 320 -5.97 31.56 -7.57
CA PRO A 320 -5.18 32.26 -6.57
C PRO A 320 -6.06 32.57 -5.34
N GLN A 321 -5.58 32.20 -4.15
CA GLN A 321 -6.11 32.72 -2.88
C GLN A 321 -5.41 34.05 -2.60
N SER A 322 -6.15 35.15 -2.77
CA SER A 322 -5.82 36.44 -2.14
C SER A 322 -6.58 36.54 -0.83
N GLY A 323 -5.86 36.84 0.25
CA GLY A 323 -6.40 37.00 1.59
C GLY A 323 -7.36 38.19 1.71
N GLY A 324 -8.21 38.13 2.73
CA GLY A 324 -9.07 39.22 3.16
C GLY A 324 -8.98 39.37 4.67
N ALA A 325 -8.45 40.51 5.12
CA ALA A 325 -8.64 41.05 6.45
C ALA A 325 -9.77 42.09 6.38
N GLU A 326 -10.61 42.05 7.42
CA GLU A 326 -11.43 43.12 8.02
C GLU A 326 -12.47 43.94 7.21
N GLY A 327 -13.68 44.03 7.78
CA GLY A 327 -14.44 45.28 7.86
C GLY A 327 -15.80 45.33 7.16
N GLY A 328 -16.86 45.63 7.93
CA GLY A 328 -17.90 46.56 7.45
C GLY A 328 -19.30 46.00 7.15
N VAL A 329 -20.24 46.41 8.00
CA VAL A 329 -21.70 46.34 7.96
C VAL A 329 -22.41 46.83 6.68
N ALA A 330 -23.64 46.31 6.53
CA ALA A 330 -24.87 46.93 5.97
C ALA A 330 -25.33 46.51 4.56
N GLY A 331 -26.65 46.23 4.47
CA GLY A 331 -27.43 46.45 3.25
C GLY A 331 -28.01 45.20 2.58
N MET A 332 -29.13 44.71 3.12
CA MET A 332 -30.04 43.81 2.41
C MET A 332 -30.96 44.63 1.49
N PRO A 333 -31.19 44.20 0.24
CA PRO A 333 -32.46 44.49 -0.44
C PRO A 333 -33.12 43.21 -1.00
N PRO A 334 -34.44 43.25 -1.25
CA PRO A 334 -35.28 42.06 -1.33
C PRO A 334 -35.35 41.43 -2.73
N LEU A 335 -35.78 40.16 -2.71
CA LEU A 335 -36.17 39.33 -3.85
C LEU A 335 -37.30 39.96 -4.69
N PRO A 336 -37.32 39.77 -6.01
CA PRO A 336 -38.55 39.86 -6.78
C PRO A 336 -39.23 38.49 -6.92
N THR A 337 -40.54 38.62 -7.11
CA THR A 337 -41.62 37.65 -7.02
C THR A 337 -41.74 36.68 -8.19
N VAL A 338 -42.40 35.57 -7.88
CA VAL A 338 -42.98 34.58 -8.78
C VAL A 338 -44.19 35.17 -9.53
N ASP A 339 -44.23 34.92 -10.84
CA ASP A 339 -45.42 34.71 -11.70
C ASP A 339 -44.92 33.75 -12.80
N GLY A 340 -45.52 32.62 -13.13
CA GLY A 340 -46.93 32.38 -13.40
C GLY A 340 -47.10 32.27 -14.92
N GLY A 341 -47.20 31.04 -15.46
CA GLY A 341 -47.42 30.85 -16.90
C GLY A 341 -47.37 29.39 -17.35
N ALA A 342 -48.55 28.79 -17.45
CA ALA A 342 -48.79 27.43 -17.93
C ALA A 342 -48.91 27.37 -19.46
N ASP A 343 -49.07 26.11 -19.92
CA ASP A 343 -49.64 25.66 -21.20
C ASP A 343 -48.70 25.43 -22.40
N GLY A 344 -48.76 24.20 -22.94
CA GLY A 344 -48.17 23.90 -24.25
C GLY A 344 -48.02 22.43 -24.63
N LYS A 345 -49.15 21.70 -24.77
CA LYS A 345 -49.37 20.43 -25.49
C LYS A 345 -48.29 19.89 -26.46
N ALA A 346 -48.00 18.60 -26.26
CA ALA A 346 -48.12 17.46 -27.19
C ALA A 346 -47.60 17.56 -28.65
N ALA A 347 -46.74 16.61 -29.05
CA ALA A 347 -46.92 15.80 -30.26
C ALA A 347 -45.97 14.58 -30.28
N ALA A 348 -46.52 13.43 -30.65
CA ALA A 348 -45.84 12.16 -30.89
C ALA A 348 -45.71 11.90 -32.40
N SER A 349 -44.67 11.16 -32.82
CA SER A 349 -44.60 10.33 -34.05
C SER A 349 -43.23 9.63 -34.07
N SER A 350 -43.07 8.31 -33.93
CA SER A 350 -43.42 7.16 -34.80
C SER A 350 -42.51 6.96 -36.03
N GLY A 351 -41.99 5.73 -36.18
CA GLY A 351 -41.39 5.16 -37.41
C GLY A 351 -39.88 4.90 -37.28
N ALA A 352 -39.34 3.69 -37.03
CA ALA A 352 -39.42 2.39 -37.72
C ALA A 352 -38.77 2.38 -39.13
N ALA A 353 -37.61 1.72 -39.25
CA ALA A 353 -37.28 0.67 -40.25
C ALA A 353 -35.78 0.61 -40.58
N ALA A 354 -35.22 -0.60 -40.53
CA ALA A 354 -33.98 -1.00 -41.19
C ALA A 354 -34.22 -1.25 -42.69
N PRO A 355 -33.15 -1.37 -43.51
CA PRO A 355 -32.80 -2.72 -43.94
C PRO A 355 -31.28 -2.99 -44.01
N ALA A 356 -30.97 -4.28 -44.11
CA ALA A 356 -29.65 -4.86 -44.27
C ALA A 356 -29.19 -4.85 -45.74
N ASP A 357 -27.87 -4.74 -45.96
CA ASP A 357 -27.18 -5.49 -47.01
C ASP A 357 -25.67 -5.57 -46.73
N SER A 358 -25.10 -6.74 -47.01
CA SER A 358 -23.68 -7.09 -47.14
C SER A 358 -23.53 -7.72 -48.54
N PRO A 359 -22.34 -7.91 -49.17
CA PRO A 359 -21.00 -8.04 -48.56
C PRO A 359 -19.82 -7.45 -49.39
N ALA A 360 -18.61 -7.41 -48.83
CA ALA A 360 -17.36 -7.81 -49.51
C ALA A 360 -16.15 -7.69 -48.56
N ALA A 361 -15.34 -8.74 -48.55
CA ALA A 361 -14.17 -8.94 -47.71
C ALA A 361 -12.92 -8.23 -48.25
N SER A 362 -12.06 -7.70 -47.35
CA SER A 362 -10.59 -7.86 -47.46
C SER A 362 -9.88 -7.40 -46.19
N GLY A 363 -8.79 -8.10 -45.84
CA GLY A 363 -7.64 -7.50 -45.15
C GLY A 363 -7.57 -7.71 -43.64
N GLY A 364 -6.68 -8.62 -43.21
CA GLY A 364 -6.43 -8.96 -41.82
C GLY A 364 -5.87 -7.83 -40.94
N GLY A 365 -6.30 -7.89 -39.68
CA GLY A 365 -5.76 -7.16 -38.54
C GLY A 365 -6.58 -7.57 -37.32
N ALA A 366 -5.94 -8.17 -36.31
CA ALA A 366 -6.63 -8.49 -35.06
C ALA A 366 -7.31 -7.21 -34.53
N PRO A 367 -8.64 -7.21 -34.28
CA PRO A 367 -9.32 -5.99 -33.89
C PRO A 367 -8.76 -5.54 -32.55
N GLN A 368 -8.14 -4.36 -32.53
CA GLN A 368 -7.93 -3.62 -31.29
C GLN A 368 -9.30 -3.49 -30.64
N ARG A 369 -9.45 -4.14 -29.48
CA ARG A 369 -10.70 -4.16 -28.72
C ARG A 369 -11.08 -2.71 -28.44
N ALA A 370 -12.17 -2.25 -29.06
CA ALA A 370 -12.72 -0.93 -28.79
C ALA A 370 -12.90 -0.76 -27.27
N PRO A 371 -12.54 0.40 -26.70
CA PRO A 371 -12.70 0.64 -25.27
C PRO A 371 -14.17 0.37 -24.90
N SER A 372 -14.38 -0.58 -23.98
CA SER A 372 -15.72 -0.85 -23.47
C SER A 372 -16.26 0.43 -22.82
N PRO A 373 -17.54 0.79 -23.03
CA PRO A 373 -18.10 2.00 -22.44
C PRO A 373 -17.96 1.92 -20.92
N ALA A 374 -17.24 2.88 -20.35
CA ALA A 374 -17.08 2.98 -18.91
C ALA A 374 -18.47 3.12 -18.27
N LEU A 375 -18.72 2.37 -17.20
CA LEU A 375 -19.93 2.52 -16.41
C LEU A 375 -19.95 3.97 -15.89
N SER A 376 -20.86 4.79 -16.42
CA SER A 376 -20.95 6.20 -16.07
C SER A 376 -21.49 6.36 -14.66
N SER A 377 -21.33 7.55 -14.08
CA SER A 377 -21.94 7.89 -12.78
C SER A 377 -23.49 7.93 -12.81
N LEU A 378 -24.12 7.61 -13.94
CA LEU A 378 -25.57 7.60 -14.17
C LEU A 378 -26.15 6.18 -14.21
N ALA A 379 -25.35 5.16 -13.89
CA ALA A 379 -25.82 3.78 -13.85
C ALA A 379 -26.81 3.58 -12.69
N LEU A 380 -28.02 3.12 -13.00
CA LEU A 380 -29.07 2.84 -12.02
C LEU A 380 -28.93 1.42 -11.47
N SER A 381 -29.07 1.26 -10.16
CA SER A 381 -29.00 -0.06 -9.51
C SER A 381 -29.96 -1.09 -10.16
N PRO A 382 -29.50 -2.32 -10.47
CA PRO A 382 -30.31 -3.33 -11.13
C PRO A 382 -31.55 -3.71 -10.30
N ALA A 383 -32.70 -3.87 -10.96
CA ALA A 383 -33.97 -4.17 -10.27
C ALA A 383 -33.92 -5.48 -9.47
N LEU A 384 -33.30 -6.53 -10.02
CA LEU A 384 -33.13 -7.82 -9.32
C LEU A 384 -32.26 -7.70 -8.07
N LEU A 385 -31.19 -6.89 -8.13
CA LEU A 385 -30.38 -6.61 -6.95
C LEU A 385 -31.19 -5.87 -5.88
N LEU A 386 -31.92 -4.82 -6.29
CA LEU A 386 -32.72 -4.02 -5.36
C LEU A 386 -33.85 -4.81 -4.69
N ALA A 387 -34.38 -5.85 -5.35
CA ALA A 387 -35.34 -6.77 -4.72
C ALA A 387 -34.71 -7.49 -3.51
N GLY A 388 -33.49 -8.00 -3.65
CA GLY A 388 -32.73 -8.60 -2.55
C GLY A 388 -32.33 -7.58 -1.47
N VAL A 389 -31.87 -6.40 -1.89
CA VAL A 389 -31.54 -5.29 -0.96
C VAL A 389 -32.73 -4.96 -0.07
N ARG A 390 -33.94 -4.80 -0.63
CA ARG A 390 -35.15 -4.48 0.14
C ARG A 390 -35.65 -5.64 1.00
N LYS A 391 -35.34 -6.89 0.64
CA LYS A 391 -35.67 -8.04 1.47
C LYS A 391 -34.83 -8.08 2.75
N LEU A 392 -33.55 -7.73 2.68
CA LEU A 392 -32.66 -7.63 3.86
C LEU A 392 -32.81 -6.31 4.61
N MET A 393 -33.06 -5.23 3.88
CA MET A 393 -33.08 -3.87 4.37
C MET A 393 -34.33 -3.16 3.84
N PRO A 394 -35.52 -3.44 4.44
CA PRO A 394 -36.79 -2.85 3.99
C PRO A 394 -36.80 -1.33 4.05
N VAL A 395 -36.06 -0.77 5.00
CA VAL A 395 -35.77 0.66 5.13
C VAL A 395 -34.28 0.86 4.89
N ILE A 396 -33.95 1.65 3.87
CA ILE A 396 -32.59 2.13 3.62
C ILE A 396 -32.49 3.51 4.26
N ASP A 397 -31.80 3.63 5.39
CA ASP A 397 -31.69 4.91 6.09
C ASP A 397 -30.91 5.92 5.23
N PHE A 398 -29.90 5.43 4.50
CA PHE A 398 -28.96 6.30 3.84
C PHE A 398 -28.26 5.71 2.60
N ASP A 399 -28.10 6.54 1.55
CA ASP A 399 -27.30 6.26 0.34
C ASP A 399 -26.28 7.40 0.07
N PRO A 400 -24.97 7.17 0.25
CA PRO A 400 -23.95 8.23 0.19
C PRO A 400 -23.51 8.65 -1.21
N CYS A 401 -23.97 7.98 -2.26
CA CYS A 401 -23.41 8.16 -3.61
C CYS A 401 -24.49 7.95 -4.67
N SER A 402 -25.52 8.78 -4.61
CA SER A 402 -26.74 8.61 -5.40
C SER A 402 -26.98 9.75 -6.39
N SER A 403 -28.10 9.66 -7.11
CA SER A 403 -28.69 10.73 -7.91
C SER A 403 -30.20 10.77 -7.69
N ALA A 404 -30.85 11.88 -8.06
CA ALA A 404 -32.31 11.98 -7.99
C ALA A 404 -33.01 10.86 -8.79
N ALA A 405 -32.47 10.45 -9.95
CA ALA A 405 -33.07 9.36 -10.71
C ALA A 405 -32.77 7.99 -10.09
N ALA A 406 -31.57 7.75 -9.55
CA ALA A 406 -31.25 6.53 -8.81
C ALA A 406 -32.23 6.32 -7.64
N GLN A 407 -32.60 7.41 -6.96
CA GLN A 407 -33.52 7.36 -5.81
C GLN A 407 -34.98 7.06 -6.16
N GLN A 408 -35.41 7.19 -7.41
CA GLN A 408 -36.70 6.66 -7.85
C GLN A 408 -36.79 5.13 -7.60
N ARG A 409 -35.64 4.46 -7.66
CA ARG A 409 -35.47 3.02 -7.42
C ARG A 409 -34.92 2.73 -6.02
N VAL A 410 -33.79 3.32 -5.62
CA VAL A 410 -33.14 2.98 -4.34
C VAL A 410 -34.05 3.30 -3.15
N ARG A 411 -34.69 4.48 -3.15
CA ARG A 411 -35.64 4.95 -2.12
C ARG A 411 -35.03 4.96 -0.70
N ALA A 412 -33.81 5.47 -0.58
CA ALA A 412 -33.21 5.75 0.72
C ALA A 412 -33.90 6.97 1.37
N GLN A 413 -34.03 6.97 2.70
CA GLN A 413 -34.63 8.09 3.43
C GLN A 413 -33.79 9.37 3.27
N ARG A 414 -32.46 9.21 3.24
CA ARG A 414 -31.51 10.28 2.98
C ARG A 414 -30.51 9.83 1.93
N TYR A 415 -30.12 10.74 1.05
CA TYR A 415 -29.04 10.48 0.11
C TYR A 415 -28.17 11.71 -0.10
N PHE A 416 -26.96 11.49 -0.60
CA PHE A 416 -26.11 12.55 -1.09
C PHE A 416 -25.81 12.36 -2.57
N ASP A 417 -25.92 13.47 -3.30
CA ASP A 417 -25.51 13.51 -4.69
C ASP A 417 -24.01 13.82 -4.85
N ARG A 418 -23.58 13.96 -6.10
CA ARG A 418 -22.20 14.28 -6.44
C ARG A 418 -21.74 15.63 -5.91
N GLU A 419 -22.61 16.64 -5.86
CA GLU A 419 -22.26 18.00 -5.44
C GLU A 419 -22.02 18.07 -3.94
N GLN A 420 -22.79 17.27 -3.18
CA GLN A 420 -22.70 17.22 -1.73
C GLN A 420 -21.49 16.42 -1.22
N ASP A 421 -20.82 15.63 -2.06
CA ASP A 421 -19.73 14.70 -1.73
C ASP A 421 -20.04 13.89 -0.47
N GLY A 422 -20.79 12.79 -0.63
CA GLY A 422 -21.22 11.97 0.50
C GLY A 422 -20.10 11.42 1.39
N CYS A 423 -18.85 11.34 0.91
CA CYS A 423 -17.72 10.95 1.76
C CYS A 423 -17.38 11.99 2.84
N GLN A 424 -17.73 13.26 2.63
CA GLN A 424 -17.52 14.36 3.59
C GLN A 424 -18.67 14.51 4.59
N LYS A 425 -19.74 13.73 4.43
CA LYS A 425 -20.91 13.80 5.29
C LYS A 425 -20.86 12.76 6.42
N ALA A 426 -21.66 12.97 7.44
CA ALA A 426 -21.87 12.00 8.51
C ALA A 426 -22.73 10.85 7.99
N TRP A 427 -22.29 9.62 8.23
CA TRP A 427 -23.07 8.42 7.92
C TRP A 427 -23.61 7.88 9.24
N ASP A 428 -24.90 7.60 9.25
CA ASP A 428 -25.59 7.05 10.41
C ASP A 428 -26.79 6.25 9.91
N GLY A 429 -26.93 5.01 10.39
CA GLY A 429 -27.95 4.06 9.95
C GLY A 429 -27.49 3.03 8.93
N ALA A 430 -28.42 2.16 8.53
CA ALA A 430 -28.21 1.09 7.56
C ALA A 430 -28.12 1.65 6.14
N SER A 431 -27.08 1.26 5.41
CA SER A 431 -26.76 1.90 4.12
C SER A 431 -26.68 0.92 2.94
N TYR A 432 -27.16 1.39 1.79
CA TYR A 432 -26.85 0.81 0.49
C TYR A 432 -25.89 1.76 -0.23
N VAL A 433 -24.72 1.24 -0.62
CA VAL A 433 -23.61 2.02 -1.16
C VAL A 433 -23.26 1.46 -2.53
N PHE A 434 -23.59 2.21 -3.58
CA PHE A 434 -23.20 1.90 -4.95
C PHE A 434 -22.36 3.06 -5.52
N PRO A 435 -21.05 3.09 -5.22
CA PRO A 435 -20.20 4.22 -5.58
C PRO A 435 -19.86 4.19 -7.07
N PRO A 436 -19.61 5.36 -7.69
CA PRO A 436 -19.03 5.39 -9.02
C PRO A 436 -17.69 4.64 -9.02
N PRO A 437 -17.38 3.79 -10.04
CA PRO A 437 -16.25 2.86 -10.00
C PRO A 437 -14.90 3.52 -9.67
N LYS A 438 -14.64 4.70 -10.23
CA LYS A 438 -13.41 5.48 -9.99
C LYS A 438 -13.20 5.88 -8.53
N PHE A 439 -14.27 5.92 -7.73
CA PHE A 439 -14.24 6.35 -6.33
C PHE A 439 -14.57 5.22 -5.35
N ALA A 440 -14.75 3.99 -5.82
CA ALA A 440 -15.15 2.86 -4.98
C ALA A 440 -14.26 2.70 -3.74
N GLY A 441 -12.94 2.79 -3.87
CA GLY A 441 -12.01 2.73 -2.74
C GLY A 441 -12.21 3.80 -1.66
N ARG A 442 -12.52 5.04 -2.07
CA ARG A 442 -12.81 6.14 -1.13
C ARG A 442 -14.06 5.85 -0.31
N PHE A 443 -15.11 5.32 -0.95
CA PHE A 443 -16.35 4.93 -0.28
C PHE A 443 -16.17 3.67 0.57
N ALA A 444 -15.35 2.70 0.14
CA ALA A 444 -15.01 1.52 0.94
C ALA A 444 -14.29 1.92 2.23
N SER A 445 -13.24 2.75 2.12
CA SER A 445 -12.51 3.29 3.26
C SER A 445 -13.41 4.07 4.24
N LYS A 446 -14.30 4.91 3.71
CA LYS A 446 -15.28 5.65 4.51
C LYS A 446 -16.24 4.69 5.21
N LEU A 447 -16.83 3.72 4.49
CA LEU A 447 -17.74 2.74 5.06
C LEU A 447 -17.08 2.00 6.22
N MET A 448 -15.86 1.48 6.05
CA MET A 448 -15.15 0.75 7.11
C MET A 448 -14.93 1.62 8.35
N GLY A 449 -14.57 2.90 8.18
CA GLY A 449 -14.42 3.84 9.30
C GLY A 449 -15.74 4.09 10.05
N GLU A 450 -16.85 4.24 9.33
CA GLU A 450 -18.18 4.47 9.90
C GLU A 450 -18.75 3.23 10.60
N MET A 451 -18.48 2.03 10.05
CA MET A 451 -18.83 0.76 10.66
C MET A 451 -18.00 0.48 11.92
N PHE A 452 -16.70 0.80 11.89
CA PHE A 452 -15.82 0.70 13.06
C PHE A 452 -16.26 1.65 14.18
N ALA A 453 -16.70 2.85 13.83
CA ALA A 453 -17.26 3.81 14.78
C ALA A 453 -18.68 3.43 15.28
N GLY A 454 -19.27 2.34 14.77
CA GLY A 454 -20.60 1.86 15.16
C GLY A 454 -21.77 2.65 14.59
N ARG A 455 -21.53 3.73 13.82
CA ARG A 455 -22.57 4.58 13.24
C ARG A 455 -23.29 3.93 12.06
N VAL A 456 -22.58 3.07 11.32
CA VAL A 456 -23.19 2.22 10.27
C VAL A 456 -23.20 0.79 10.78
N PRO A 457 -24.30 0.34 11.44
CA PRO A 457 -24.35 -0.98 12.05
C PRO A 457 -24.37 -2.10 10.99
N ARG A 458 -24.97 -1.83 9.82
CA ARG A 458 -25.17 -2.75 8.69
C ARG A 458 -25.06 -2.02 7.36
N ALA A 459 -24.55 -2.69 6.34
CA ALA A 459 -24.40 -2.08 5.01
C ALA A 459 -24.37 -3.11 3.88
N LEU A 460 -24.72 -2.65 2.68
CA LEU A 460 -24.61 -3.38 1.41
C LEU A 460 -23.75 -2.54 0.46
N PHE A 461 -22.60 -3.05 0.04
CA PHE A 461 -21.65 -2.33 -0.80
C PHE A 461 -21.49 -3.01 -2.15
N LEU A 462 -21.90 -2.35 -3.23
CA LEU A 462 -21.81 -2.89 -4.59
C LEU A 462 -20.58 -2.33 -5.30
N ALA A 463 -19.66 -3.19 -5.71
CA ALA A 463 -18.43 -2.79 -6.40
C ALA A 463 -18.12 -3.71 -7.59
N PRO A 464 -17.31 -3.24 -8.55
CA PRO A 464 -16.85 -4.11 -9.62
C PRO A 464 -15.85 -5.15 -9.09
N SER A 465 -15.76 -6.30 -9.75
CA SER A 465 -14.91 -7.44 -9.33
C SER A 465 -13.42 -7.19 -9.50
N ASP A 466 -13.05 -6.11 -10.19
CA ASP A 466 -11.68 -5.61 -10.37
C ASP A 466 -11.44 -4.37 -9.49
N LEU A 467 -12.13 -4.28 -8.34
CA LEU A 467 -11.78 -3.35 -7.27
C LEU A 467 -10.30 -3.56 -6.89
N ALA A 468 -9.58 -2.47 -6.63
CA ALA A 468 -8.16 -2.56 -6.28
C ALA A 468 -7.96 -3.48 -5.07
N ASP A 469 -6.94 -4.35 -5.11
CA ASP A 469 -6.69 -5.37 -4.09
C ASP A 469 -6.67 -4.79 -2.66
N GLU A 470 -6.14 -3.57 -2.50
CA GLU A 470 -6.11 -2.86 -1.21
C GLU A 470 -7.52 -2.48 -0.69
N ASP A 471 -8.39 -2.00 -1.57
CA ASP A 471 -9.75 -1.60 -1.27
C ASP A 471 -10.65 -2.82 -1.02
N GLU A 472 -10.49 -3.87 -1.83
CA GLU A 472 -11.18 -5.14 -1.60
C GLU A 472 -10.72 -5.77 -0.28
N ALA A 473 -9.41 -5.76 0.01
CA ALA A 473 -8.89 -6.28 1.27
C ALA A 473 -9.42 -5.52 2.49
N LEU A 474 -9.78 -4.24 2.38
CA LEU A 474 -10.46 -3.50 3.46
C LEU A 474 -11.86 -4.07 3.73
N LEU A 475 -12.65 -4.29 2.68
CA LEU A 475 -13.98 -4.88 2.76
C LEU A 475 -13.92 -6.31 3.32
N LEU A 476 -13.01 -7.13 2.77
CA LEU A 476 -12.82 -8.53 3.15
C LEU A 476 -12.35 -8.69 4.60
N ARG A 477 -11.54 -7.76 5.14
CA ARG A 477 -11.02 -7.85 6.51
C ARG A 477 -12.02 -7.46 7.59
N SER A 478 -13.13 -6.80 7.25
CA SER A 478 -14.16 -6.39 8.21
C SER A 478 -14.71 -7.56 9.01
N SER A 479 -14.71 -7.46 10.34
CA SER A 479 -15.36 -8.44 11.22
C SER A 479 -16.88 -8.47 11.08
N LYS A 480 -17.47 -7.41 10.51
CA LYS A 480 -18.90 -7.34 10.20
C LYS A 480 -19.24 -7.92 8.83
N LEU A 481 -18.27 -8.37 8.02
CA LEU A 481 -18.59 -8.98 6.72
C LEU A 481 -19.32 -10.31 6.94
N THR A 482 -20.56 -10.37 6.46
CA THR A 482 -21.46 -11.52 6.67
C THR A 482 -21.63 -12.37 5.42
N GLY A 483 -21.44 -11.79 4.24
CA GLY A 483 -21.44 -12.53 2.98
C GLY A 483 -20.94 -11.70 1.81
N ILE A 484 -20.59 -12.40 0.74
CA ILE A 484 -20.17 -11.83 -0.54
C ILE A 484 -21.05 -12.47 -1.62
N VAL A 485 -21.69 -11.66 -2.45
CA VAL A 485 -22.53 -12.17 -3.53
C VAL A 485 -21.86 -11.88 -4.87
N TYR A 486 -21.53 -12.95 -5.59
CA TYR A 486 -20.93 -12.88 -6.92
C TYR A 486 -21.99 -13.07 -7.99
N GLN A 487 -22.08 -12.11 -8.92
CA GLN A 487 -22.91 -12.31 -10.09
C GLN A 487 -22.20 -13.22 -11.10
N LEU A 488 -22.91 -14.25 -11.60
CA LEU A 488 -22.37 -15.19 -12.58
C LEU A 488 -22.18 -14.55 -13.96
N GLU A 489 -23.07 -13.61 -14.30
CA GLU A 489 -23.07 -12.86 -15.54
C GLU A 489 -22.75 -11.39 -15.31
N ARG A 490 -22.29 -10.70 -16.36
CA ARG A 490 -22.06 -9.25 -16.29
C ARG A 490 -23.40 -8.54 -16.18
N THR A 491 -23.53 -7.69 -15.17
CA THR A 491 -24.71 -6.89 -14.88
C THR A 491 -25.02 -5.94 -16.02
N GLU A 492 -26.30 -5.85 -16.39
CA GLU A 492 -26.79 -4.79 -17.27
C GLU A 492 -27.40 -3.69 -16.42
N PHE A 493 -26.89 -2.48 -16.59
CA PHE A 493 -27.33 -1.30 -15.89
C PHE A 493 -28.18 -0.46 -16.83
N GLU A 494 -29.35 -0.06 -16.37
CA GLU A 494 -30.11 0.99 -17.02
C GLU A 494 -29.44 2.34 -16.75
N VAL A 495 -29.48 3.22 -17.74
CA VAL A 495 -28.96 4.60 -17.66
C VAL A 495 -30.11 5.57 -17.91
N GLU A 496 -30.05 6.76 -17.30
CA GLU A 496 -31.15 7.74 -17.30
C GLU A 496 -31.73 8.07 -18.70
N ASP A 497 -30.90 8.01 -19.77
CA ASP A 497 -31.28 8.47 -21.13
C ASP A 497 -31.17 7.40 -22.25
N GLY A 498 -31.07 6.09 -21.96
CA GLY A 498 -30.81 5.17 -23.06
C GLY A 498 -30.76 3.66 -22.82
N LYS A 499 -30.19 2.98 -23.82
CA LYS A 499 -30.06 1.51 -23.90
C LYS A 499 -29.27 0.97 -22.70
N PRO A 500 -29.64 -0.20 -22.16
CA PRO A 500 -28.91 -0.81 -21.05
C PRO A 500 -27.42 -0.98 -21.40
N VAL A 501 -26.56 -0.60 -20.47
CA VAL A 501 -25.11 -0.71 -20.59
C VAL A 501 -24.65 -1.89 -19.75
N LYS A 502 -23.93 -2.81 -20.40
CA LYS A 502 -23.33 -3.94 -19.71
C LYS A 502 -22.08 -3.51 -18.96
N ALA A 503 -21.96 -3.89 -17.70
CA ALA A 503 -20.80 -3.58 -16.88
C ALA A 503 -19.50 -4.12 -17.52
N PRO A 504 -18.39 -3.36 -17.44
CA PRO A 504 -17.11 -3.77 -18.02
C PRO A 504 -16.52 -5.01 -17.33
N SER A 505 -16.78 -5.16 -16.03
CA SER A 505 -16.43 -6.29 -15.17
C SER A 505 -17.69 -6.85 -14.48
N ARG A 506 -17.57 -7.99 -13.80
CA ARG A 506 -18.66 -8.53 -12.98
C ARG A 506 -18.85 -7.63 -11.76
N MET A 507 -20.05 -7.57 -11.22
CA MET A 507 -20.30 -6.86 -9.97
C MET A 507 -20.29 -7.83 -8.80
N VAL A 508 -19.80 -7.35 -7.66
CA VAL A 508 -19.71 -8.07 -6.39
C VAL A 508 -20.41 -7.24 -5.33
N LEU A 509 -21.31 -7.87 -4.57
CA LEU A 509 -22.00 -7.25 -3.45
C LEU A 509 -21.39 -7.75 -2.14
N TYR A 510 -20.81 -6.84 -1.36
CA TYR A 510 -20.32 -7.13 -0.02
C TYR A 510 -21.41 -6.79 0.99
N VAL A 511 -21.76 -7.76 1.82
CA VAL A 511 -22.89 -7.69 2.78
C VAL A 511 -22.32 -7.64 4.19
N PHE A 512 -22.70 -6.64 4.98
CA PHE A 512 -22.16 -6.42 6.32
C PHE A 512 -23.24 -6.33 7.39
N GLY A 513 -23.05 -7.08 8.48
CA GLY A 513 -23.84 -6.98 9.71
C GLY A 513 -25.24 -7.60 9.63
N PHE A 514 -25.51 -8.45 8.63
CA PHE A 514 -26.78 -9.18 8.47
C PHE A 514 -26.66 -10.65 8.89
N GLU A 515 -27.78 -11.30 9.21
CA GLU A 515 -27.75 -12.72 9.55
C GLU A 515 -27.52 -13.59 8.31
N ARG A 516 -26.57 -14.52 8.39
CA ARG A 516 -26.15 -15.37 7.26
C ARG A 516 -27.31 -16.11 6.58
N LYS A 517 -28.32 -16.53 7.37
CA LYS A 517 -29.49 -17.26 6.87
C LYS A 517 -30.34 -16.42 5.91
N GLU A 518 -30.40 -15.11 6.12
CA GLU A 518 -31.23 -14.20 5.32
C GLU A 518 -30.63 -13.92 3.94
N LEU A 519 -29.31 -14.10 3.78
CA LEU A 519 -28.60 -13.72 2.55
C LEU A 519 -28.95 -14.61 1.36
N TYR A 520 -29.03 -15.93 1.56
CA TYR A 520 -29.38 -16.87 0.48
C TYR A 520 -30.75 -16.53 -0.10
N ASP A 521 -31.75 -16.42 0.77
CA ASP A 521 -33.11 -16.08 0.40
C ASP A 521 -33.23 -14.72 -0.30
N ALA A 522 -32.35 -13.77 0.01
CA ALA A 522 -32.35 -12.43 -0.58
C ALA A 522 -31.64 -12.36 -1.93
N PHE A 523 -30.55 -13.10 -2.10
CA PHE A 523 -29.64 -12.85 -3.22
C PHE A 523 -29.35 -14.05 -4.12
N ASP A 524 -29.81 -15.26 -3.79
CA ASP A 524 -29.72 -16.42 -4.70
C ASP A 524 -30.33 -16.15 -6.09
N PRO A 525 -31.44 -15.40 -6.24
CA PRO A 525 -31.96 -15.02 -7.56
C PRO A 525 -31.05 -14.06 -8.35
N TRP A 526 -30.15 -13.34 -7.67
CA TRP A 526 -29.26 -12.37 -8.29
C TRP A 526 -27.87 -12.95 -8.57
N GLY A 527 -27.34 -13.77 -7.67
CA GLY A 527 -25.99 -14.33 -7.80
C GLY A 527 -25.67 -15.38 -6.73
N LYS A 528 -24.45 -15.93 -6.80
CA LYS A 528 -23.99 -16.92 -5.83
C LYS A 528 -23.56 -16.24 -4.54
N VAL A 529 -24.17 -16.65 -3.43
CA VAL A 529 -23.82 -16.20 -2.09
C VAL A 529 -22.66 -17.04 -1.55
N LEU A 530 -21.54 -16.39 -1.24
CA LEU A 530 -20.43 -16.94 -0.50
C LEU A 530 -20.46 -16.41 0.93
N ILE A 531 -20.48 -17.31 1.89
CA ILE A 531 -20.37 -16.99 3.30
C ILE A 531 -18.91 -17.19 3.70
N PRO A 532 -18.19 -16.14 4.15
CA PRO A 532 -16.84 -16.31 4.67
C PRO A 532 -16.84 -17.36 5.79
N ALA A 533 -15.91 -18.31 5.72
CA ALA A 533 -15.71 -19.28 6.80
C ALA A 533 -15.54 -18.51 8.12
N GLY A 534 -16.20 -18.98 9.17
CA GLY A 534 -16.20 -18.31 10.47
C GLY A 534 -14.78 -17.96 10.89
N ARG A 535 -14.54 -16.67 11.18
CA ARG A 535 -13.36 -16.22 11.90
C ARG A 535 -13.59 -16.38 13.38
#